data_AF-A0A838UJL8-F1
#
_entry.id   AF-A0A838UJL8-F1
#
_cell.length_a   1.000
_cell.length_b   1.000
_cell.length_c   1.000
_cell.angle_alpha   90.00
_cell.angle_beta   90.00
_cell.angle_gamma   90.00
#
_symmetry.space_group_name_H-M   'P 1'
#
loop_
_entity.id
_entity.type
_entity.pdbx_description
1 polymer ?
#
loop_
_entity_poly.entity_id
_entity_poly.type
_entity_poly.pdbx_seq_one_letter_code
_entity_poly.pdbx_strand_id
1 'polypeptide(L)'
;AGYRRVRTEAYVLTEAGEGTLPLKLYWNEAVGDHATVATAEGERDALAGGYAFEGSQGFVYAEPRPGTVPLKQFWNAANRRSLLTATPKEEADAIDQGYAFVRIEGYAFVDP
;
A
#
# COMPACT_ATOMS: atom_id res chain seq x y z
N ALA A 1 0.72 4.50 23.80
CA ALA A 1 1.82 4.50 22.81
C ALA A 1 2.02 5.92 22.28
N GLY A 2 3.27 6.36 22.07
CA GLY A 2 3.63 7.72 21.64
C GLY A 2 3.70 7.88 20.11
N TYR A 3 2.71 7.36 19.38
CA TYR A 3 2.69 7.49 17.93
C TYR A 3 2.48 8.95 17.51
N ARG A 4 3.24 9.37 16.50
CA ARG A 4 3.08 10.68 15.85
C ARG A 4 2.61 10.47 14.42
N ARG A 5 1.50 11.09 14.04
CA ARG A 5 1.09 11.17 12.63
C ARG A 5 2.16 11.94 11.86
N VAL A 6 2.80 11.27 10.92
CA VAL A 6 3.83 11.88 10.06
C VAL A 6 3.19 12.55 8.85
N ARG A 7 2.20 11.90 8.23
CA ARG A 7 1.55 12.37 7.00
C ARG A 7 0.20 11.65 6.77
N THR A 8 -0.57 12.13 5.80
CA THR A 8 -1.63 11.36 5.13
C THR A 8 -1.18 11.01 3.72
N GLU A 9 -1.25 9.73 3.37
CA GLU A 9 -0.90 9.27 2.03
C GLU A 9 -2.04 9.53 1.03
N ALA A 10 -3.25 9.10 1.37
CA ALA A 10 -4.44 9.24 0.55
C ALA A 10 -5.71 8.91 1.36
N TYR A 11 -6.87 9.04 0.71
CA TYR A 11 -8.19 8.66 1.22
C TYR A 11 -8.77 7.54 0.37
N VAL A 12 -9.19 6.45 1.02
CA VAL A 12 -9.79 5.27 0.39
C VAL A 12 -11.30 5.28 0.56
N LEU A 13 -12.00 4.63 -0.36
CA LEU A 13 -13.45 4.44 -0.28
C LEU A 13 -13.79 3.45 0.84
N THR A 14 -14.88 3.69 1.56
CA THR A 14 -15.36 2.78 2.61
C THR A 14 -16.23 1.64 2.07
N GLU A 15 -16.77 1.81 0.85
CA GLU A 15 -17.66 0.85 0.21
C GLU A 15 -17.13 0.45 -1.17
N ALA A 16 -17.46 -0.78 -1.57
CA ALA A 16 -17.14 -1.28 -2.90
C ALA A 16 -17.98 -0.53 -3.96
N GLY A 17 -17.35 -0.20 -5.08
CA GLY A 17 -18.00 0.39 -6.24
C GLY A 17 -17.46 -0.18 -7.55
N GLU A 18 -18.05 0.23 -8.67
CA GLU A 18 -17.61 -0.19 -10.00
C GLU A 18 -16.14 0.21 -10.25
N GLY A 19 -15.33 -0.77 -10.65
CA GLY A 19 -13.90 -0.56 -10.94
C GLY A 19 -13.04 -0.33 -9.70
N THR A 20 -13.51 -0.74 -8.51
CA THR A 20 -12.72 -0.70 -7.28
C THR A 20 -12.17 -2.07 -6.89
N LEU A 21 -11.03 -2.06 -6.19
CA LEU A 21 -10.36 -3.22 -5.61
C LEU A 21 -10.29 -3.04 -4.08
N PRO A 22 -10.45 -4.11 -3.29
CA PRO A 22 -10.22 -4.04 -1.86
C PRO A 22 -8.73 -3.80 -1.57
N LEU A 23 -8.43 -2.83 -0.72
CA LEU A 23 -7.09 -2.61 -0.19
C LEU A 23 -6.91 -3.48 1.05
N LYS A 24 -6.07 -4.52 0.95
CA LYS A 24 -5.93 -5.57 1.94
C LYS A 24 -4.64 -5.41 2.75
N LEU A 25 -4.75 -5.61 4.05
CA LEU A 25 -3.64 -5.65 5.00
C LEU A 25 -3.22 -7.08 5.26
N TYR A 26 -1.92 -7.32 5.23
CA TYR A 26 -1.29 -8.58 5.60
C TYR A 26 -0.18 -8.35 6.62
N TRP A 27 0.03 -9.33 7.50
CA TRP A 27 1.05 -9.31 8.54
C TRP A 27 2.04 -10.46 8.39
N ASN A 28 3.32 -10.17 8.56
CA ASN A 28 4.37 -11.19 8.66
C ASN A 28 5.01 -11.15 10.05
N GLU A 29 4.68 -12.15 10.88
CA GLU A 29 5.19 -12.25 12.26
C GLU A 29 6.71 -12.42 12.32
N ALA A 30 7.31 -13.16 11.37
CA ALA A 30 8.74 -13.43 11.35
C ALA A 30 9.59 -12.20 10.98
N VAL A 31 9.01 -11.24 10.24
CA VAL A 31 9.67 -9.98 9.87
C VAL A 31 9.28 -8.85 10.83
N GLY A 32 8.08 -8.91 11.41
CA GLY A 32 7.50 -7.80 12.16
C GLY A 32 7.13 -6.64 11.23
N ASP A 33 6.43 -6.93 10.14
CA ASP A 33 6.08 -5.98 9.08
C ASP A 33 4.67 -6.22 8.51
N HIS A 34 4.04 -5.13 8.06
CA HIS A 34 2.77 -5.18 7.36
C HIS A 34 2.97 -4.89 5.87
N ALA A 35 2.23 -5.60 5.03
CA ALA A 35 2.07 -5.28 3.62
C ALA A 35 0.63 -4.86 3.33
N THR A 36 0.45 -3.77 2.59
CA THR A 36 -0.86 -3.30 2.15
C THR A 36 -0.92 -3.34 0.63
N VAL A 37 -1.77 -4.20 0.08
CA VAL A 37 -1.84 -4.50 -1.36
C VAL A 37 -3.29 -4.57 -1.83
N ALA A 38 -3.55 -4.31 -3.10
CA ALA A 38 -4.89 -4.36 -3.70
C ALA A 38 -4.94 -5.16 -5.01
N THR A 39 -3.79 -5.30 -5.69
CA THR A 39 -3.71 -6.09 -6.92
C THR A 39 -3.63 -7.58 -6.61
N ALA A 40 -4.15 -8.40 -7.52
CA ALA A 40 -4.03 -9.86 -7.43
C ALA A 40 -2.56 -10.33 -7.49
N GLU A 41 -1.65 -9.56 -8.07
CA GLU A 41 -0.21 -9.82 -8.00
C GLU A 41 0.36 -9.50 -6.62
N GLY A 42 0.03 -8.34 -6.05
CA GLY A 42 0.40 -7.97 -4.69
C GLY A 42 -0.04 -9.00 -3.65
N GLU A 43 -1.27 -9.52 -3.76
CA GLU A 43 -1.76 -10.58 -2.87
C GLU A 43 -0.97 -11.89 -3.00
N ARG A 44 -0.66 -12.30 -4.24
CA ARG A 44 0.15 -13.50 -4.50
C ARG A 44 1.55 -13.36 -3.92
N ASP A 45 2.19 -12.22 -4.11
CA ASP A 45 3.53 -11.94 -3.60
C ASP A 45 3.55 -11.87 -2.06
N ALA A 46 2.54 -11.26 -1.45
CA ALA A 46 2.41 -11.20 0.01
C ALA A 46 2.31 -12.62 0.60
N LEU A 47 1.44 -13.46 0.04
CA LEU A 47 1.29 -14.85 0.47
C LEU A 47 2.57 -15.66 0.25
N ALA A 48 3.22 -15.51 -0.91
CA ALA A 48 4.50 -16.17 -1.19
C ALA A 48 5.63 -15.70 -0.26
N GLY A 49 5.58 -14.44 0.19
CA GLY A 49 6.49 -13.85 1.17
C GLY A 49 6.20 -14.25 2.62
N GLY A 50 5.19 -15.08 2.87
CA GLY A 50 4.80 -15.54 4.21
C GLY A 50 3.98 -14.53 5.01
N TYR A 51 3.38 -13.53 4.35
CA TYR A 51 2.43 -12.63 4.98
C TYR A 51 1.04 -13.30 5.05
N ALA A 52 0.38 -13.19 6.21
CA ALA A 52 -0.98 -13.69 6.44
C ALA A 52 -1.99 -12.55 6.33
N PHE A 53 -3.14 -12.80 5.72
CA PHE A 53 -4.21 -11.81 5.58
C PHE A 53 -4.80 -11.43 6.94
N GLU A 54 -4.91 -10.13 7.21
CA GLU A 54 -5.52 -9.61 8.44
C GLU A 54 -6.86 -8.94 8.22
N GLY A 55 -7.06 -8.25 7.10
CA GLY A 55 -8.33 -7.57 6.84
C GLY A 55 -8.31 -6.58 5.68
N SER A 56 -9.48 -6.06 5.33
CA SER A 56 -9.63 -4.97 4.36
C SER A 56 -9.55 -3.62 5.05
N GLN A 57 -8.82 -2.67 4.45
CA GLN A 57 -8.65 -1.28 4.90
C GLN A 57 -9.58 -0.31 4.17
N GLY A 58 -10.26 -0.75 3.12
CA GLY A 58 -11.12 0.07 2.27
C GLY A 58 -11.02 -0.37 0.81
N PHE A 59 -11.38 0.52 -0.11
CA PHE A 59 -11.36 0.27 -1.54
C PHE A 59 -10.64 1.39 -2.30
N VAL A 60 -9.93 1.01 -3.36
CA VAL A 60 -9.21 1.91 -4.27
C VAL A 60 -9.68 1.66 -5.70
N TYR A 61 -9.56 2.63 -6.59
CA TYR A 61 -9.83 2.39 -8.00
C TYR A 61 -8.70 1.57 -8.63
N ALA A 62 -9.07 0.62 -9.51
CA ALA A 62 -8.09 -0.12 -10.30
C ALA A 62 -7.38 0.77 -11.34
N GLU A 63 -8.08 1.80 -11.82
CA GLU A 63 -7.64 2.72 -12.88
C GLU A 63 -7.69 4.18 -12.40
N PRO A 64 -6.89 5.09 -12.99
CA PRO A 64 -6.91 6.50 -12.60
C PRO A 64 -8.31 7.13 -12.76
N ARG A 65 -8.73 7.88 -11.74
CA ARG A 65 -9.94 8.74 -11.76
C ARG A 65 -9.56 10.19 -11.46
N PRO A 66 -10.37 11.18 -11.88
CA PRO A 66 -10.19 12.57 -11.46
C PRO A 66 -10.10 12.69 -9.93
N GLY A 67 -9.09 13.40 -9.43
CA GLY A 67 -8.86 13.59 -8.00
C GLY A 67 -8.14 12.44 -7.28
N THR A 68 -7.70 11.40 -8.02
CA THR A 68 -6.95 10.28 -7.43
C THR A 68 -5.46 10.33 -7.76
N VAL A 69 -4.66 9.75 -6.87
CA VAL A 69 -3.22 9.53 -7.02
C VAL A 69 -2.90 8.04 -6.88
N PRO A 70 -1.82 7.55 -7.52
CA PRO A 70 -1.43 6.16 -7.41
C PRO A 70 -0.90 5.84 -6.00
N LEU A 71 -1.38 4.73 -5.41
CA LEU A 71 -0.73 4.07 -4.28
C LEU A 71 0.37 3.16 -4.82
N LYS A 72 1.61 3.57 -4.63
CA LYS A 72 2.82 2.88 -5.11
C LYS A 72 3.36 1.97 -4.02
N GLN A 73 3.54 0.71 -4.37
CA GLN A 73 4.16 -0.31 -3.54
C GLN A 73 5.66 -0.34 -3.77
N PHE A 74 6.40 -0.37 -2.66
CA PHE A 74 7.84 -0.40 -2.60
C PHE A 74 8.29 -1.58 -1.73
N TRP A 75 9.42 -2.19 -2.09
CA TRP A 75 10.00 -3.33 -1.39
C TRP A 75 11.49 -3.13 -1.12
N ASN A 76 11.92 -3.40 0.09
CA ASN A 76 13.34 -3.43 0.44
C ASN A 76 13.76 -4.89 0.71
N ALA A 77 14.57 -5.44 -0.20
CA ALA A 77 15.01 -6.83 -0.11
C ALA A 77 15.99 -7.09 1.05
N ALA A 78 16.75 -6.08 1.48
CA ALA A 78 17.75 -6.23 2.54
C ALA A 78 17.10 -6.42 3.92
N ASN A 79 16.01 -5.73 4.19
CA ASN A 79 15.27 -5.86 5.46
C ASN A 79 13.93 -6.60 5.33
N ARG A 80 13.53 -6.96 4.10
CA ARG A 80 12.28 -7.66 3.75
C ARG A 80 11.01 -6.91 4.16
N ARG A 81 11.03 -5.57 4.07
CA ARG A 81 9.89 -4.71 4.42
C ARG A 81 9.17 -4.17 3.20
N SER A 82 7.87 -4.03 3.37
CA SER A 82 6.92 -3.41 2.45
C SER A 82 6.69 -1.94 2.82
N LEU A 83 6.41 -1.12 1.81
CA LEU A 83 5.96 0.26 1.98
C LEU A 83 4.94 0.60 0.90
N LEU A 84 3.80 1.16 1.30
CA LEU A 84 2.80 1.71 0.39
C LEU A 84 2.74 3.22 0.56
N THR A 85 2.92 3.99 -0.52
CA THR A 85 2.88 5.46 -0.47
C THR A 85 2.21 6.07 -1.70
N ALA A 86 1.56 7.22 -1.50
CA ALA A 86 1.04 8.05 -2.59
C ALA A 86 1.78 9.40 -2.75
N THR A 87 2.70 9.71 -1.84
CA THR A 87 3.30 11.05 -1.77
C THR A 87 4.71 11.08 -2.36
N PRO A 88 5.05 12.10 -3.18
CA PRO A 88 6.40 12.20 -3.76
C PRO A 88 7.52 12.27 -2.72
N LYS A 89 7.21 12.81 -1.54
CA LYS A 89 8.18 12.92 -0.45
C LYS A 89 8.57 11.54 0.10
N GLU A 90 7.61 10.69 0.43
CA GLU A 90 7.91 9.36 0.93
C GLU A 90 8.55 8.48 -0.12
N GLU A 91 8.12 8.62 -1.38
CA GLU A 91 8.74 7.91 -2.50
C GLU A 91 10.23 8.23 -2.61
N ALA A 92 10.61 9.51 -2.51
CA ALA A 92 12.01 9.91 -2.47
C ALA A 92 12.73 9.34 -1.24
N ASP A 93 12.14 9.48 -0.05
CA ASP A 93 12.72 8.98 1.20
C ASP A 93 12.91 7.44 1.15
N ALA A 94 11.98 6.71 0.52
CA ALA A 94 12.02 5.26 0.37
C ALA A 94 13.15 4.83 -0.57
N ILE A 95 13.30 5.52 -1.70
CA ILE A 95 14.38 5.28 -2.67
C ILE A 95 15.74 5.50 -1.99
N ASP A 96 15.89 6.59 -1.24
CA ASP A 96 17.13 6.89 -0.49
C ASP A 96 17.43 5.83 0.59
N GLN A 97 16.40 5.18 1.13
CA GLN A 97 16.50 4.07 2.08
C GLN A 97 16.69 2.69 1.41
N GLY A 98 16.82 2.64 0.09
CA GLY A 98 17.06 1.40 -0.67
C GLY A 98 15.81 0.56 -0.94
N TYR A 99 14.61 1.15 -0.85
CA TYR A 99 13.41 0.51 -1.37
C TYR A 99 13.35 0.64 -2.89
N ALA A 100 12.91 -0.43 -3.55
CA ALA A 100 12.66 -0.44 -4.99
C ALA A 100 11.15 -0.37 -5.25
N PHE A 101 10.76 0.44 -6.25
CA PHE A 101 9.39 0.45 -6.75
C PHE A 101 9.02 -0.93 -7.30
N VAL A 102 7.85 -1.42 -6.92
CA VAL A 102 7.31 -2.70 -7.37
C VAL A 102 6.19 -2.49 -8.37
N ARG A 103 5.12 -1.80 -7.93
CA ARG A 103 3.88 -1.61 -8.72
C ARG A 103 2.98 -0.54 -8.13
N ILE A 104 1.92 -0.20 -8.88
CA ILE A 104 0.79 0.55 -8.36
C ILE A 104 -0.25 -0.45 -7.88
N GLU A 105 -0.69 -0.33 -6.62
CA GLU A 105 -1.72 -1.20 -6.03
C GLU A 105 -3.14 -0.68 -6.33
N GLY A 106 -3.28 0.62 -6.60
CA GLY A 106 -4.52 1.24 -7.05
C GLY A 106 -4.44 2.76 -6.96
N TYR A 107 -5.59 3.42 -7.11
CA TYR A 107 -5.71 4.88 -7.09
C TYR A 107 -6.68 5.32 -6.00
N ALA A 108 -6.24 6.27 -5.17
CA ALA A 108 -6.95 6.76 -4.00
C ALA A 108 -7.04 8.29 -4.03
N PHE A 109 -8.04 8.88 -3.37
CA PHE A 109 -8.25 10.32 -3.42
C PHE A 109 -7.18 11.08 -2.63
N VAL A 110 -6.82 12.27 -3.11
CA VAL A 110 -5.90 13.18 -2.39
C VAL A 110 -6.57 13.92 -1.24
N ASP A 111 -7.90 14.05 -1.30
CA ASP A 111 -8.75 14.72 -0.32
C ASP A 111 -9.97 13.82 0.01
N PRO A 112 -10.55 13.94 1.22
CA PRO A 112 -11.67 13.10 1.66
C PRO A 112 -13.00 13.40 0.95
#